data_AF-A0A7W1LBH9-F1
#
_entry.id   AF-A0A7W1LBH9-F1
#
_cell.length_a   1.000
_cell.length_b   1.000
_cell.length_c   1.000
_cell.angle_alpha   90.00
_cell.angle_beta   90.00
_cell.angle_gamma   90.00
#
_symmetry.space_group_name_H-M   'P 1'
#
loop_
_entity.id
_entity.type
_entity.pdbx_description
1 polymer ?
#
loop_
_entity_poly.entity_id
_entity_poly.type
_entity_poly.pdbx_seq_one_letter_code
_entity_poly.pdbx_strand_id
1 'polypeptide(L)'
;MNSENAEIYEILAMKKREVSSFDFMLLEHLYLISLERPEHLGMFMGLPINSMKLQDAQIDILRSYITGLTEANRLAKINTGEIDDFFYWLRDVKQEFPTQGWEKKYFDDCNGNHLLVIGKFWSFLHEFLLLKKPDWFVKLNRKPIPSKLRNGAG
;
A
#
# COMPACT_ATOMS: atom_id res chain seq x y z
N MET A 1 42.11 -5.27 17.49
CA MET A 1 40.73 -5.39 16.99
C MET A 1 40.74 -6.61 16.09
N ASN A 2 40.24 -7.75 16.57
CA ASN A 2 40.43 -9.05 15.91
C ASN A 2 39.64 -9.14 14.61
N SER A 3 40.19 -9.80 13.59
CA SER A 3 39.60 -9.90 12.24
C SER A 3 38.19 -10.51 12.26
N GLU A 4 37.89 -11.38 13.21
CA GLU A 4 36.55 -11.96 13.42
C GLU A 4 35.46 -10.92 13.69
N ASN A 5 35.77 -9.83 14.40
CA ASN A 5 34.79 -8.78 14.65
C ASN A 5 34.51 -7.95 13.40
N ALA A 6 35.52 -7.73 12.55
CA ALA A 6 35.36 -7.00 11.29
C ALA A 6 34.47 -7.79 10.31
N GLU A 7 34.65 -9.11 10.26
CA GLU A 7 33.85 -10.02 9.43
C GLU A 7 32.39 -10.08 9.87
N ILE A 8 32.11 -10.07 11.19
CA ILE A 8 30.75 -9.97 11.73
C ILE A 8 30.09 -8.62 11.35
N TYR A 9 30.83 -7.51 11.41
CA TYR A 9 30.29 -6.20 11.00
C TYR A 9 30.05 -6.11 9.50
N GLU A 10 30.89 -6.74 8.66
CA GLU A 10 30.64 -6.84 7.22
C GLU A 10 29.43 -7.72 6.91
N ILE A 11 29.27 -8.87 7.57
CA ILE A 11 28.09 -9.73 7.40
C ILE A 11 26.82 -9.00 7.85
N LEU A 12 26.85 -8.25 8.95
CA LEU A 12 25.73 -7.43 9.39
C LEU A 12 25.44 -6.27 8.43
N ALA A 13 26.47 -5.62 7.87
CA ALA A 13 26.32 -4.58 6.86
C ALA A 13 25.82 -5.14 5.51
N MET A 14 26.22 -6.35 5.13
CA MET A 14 25.73 -7.08 3.96
C MET A 14 24.30 -7.55 4.17
N LYS A 15 23.93 -8.05 5.34
CA LYS A 15 22.51 -8.34 5.69
C LYS A 15 21.67 -7.07 5.63
N LYS A 16 22.19 -5.94 6.13
CA LYS A 16 21.51 -4.63 6.05
C LYS A 16 21.41 -4.11 4.60
N ARG A 17 22.33 -4.53 3.71
CA ARG A 17 22.26 -4.29 2.26
C ARG A 17 21.44 -5.34 1.49
N GLU A 18 21.20 -6.53 2.04
CA GLU A 18 20.25 -7.51 1.47
C GLU A 18 18.79 -7.14 1.79
N VAL A 19 18.56 -6.35 2.85
CA VAL A 19 17.30 -5.58 3.02
C VAL A 19 17.25 -4.39 2.05
N SER A 20 17.70 -4.58 0.80
CA SER A 20 17.65 -3.61 -0.29
C SER A 20 16.80 -4.09 -1.48
N SER A 21 16.17 -5.28 -1.41
CA SER A 21 15.23 -5.72 -2.47
C SER A 21 13.76 -5.48 -2.14
N PHE A 22 13.45 -4.95 -0.95
CA PHE A 22 12.09 -4.64 -0.49
C PHE A 22 12.03 -3.29 0.24
N ASP A 23 12.69 -2.24 -0.26
CA ASP A 23 12.30 -0.86 0.08
C ASP A 23 10.94 -0.58 -0.60
N PHE A 24 9.89 -1.23 -0.10
CA PHE A 24 8.54 -1.02 -0.58
C PHE A 24 8.05 0.33 -0.05
N MET A 25 8.11 1.34 -0.90
CA MET A 25 7.32 2.55 -0.71
C MET A 25 5.85 2.11 -0.67
N LEU A 26 5.25 2.16 0.52
CA LEU A 26 3.88 1.72 0.77
C LEU A 26 2.90 2.34 -0.24
N LEU A 27 3.12 3.60 -0.60
CA LEU A 27 2.28 4.31 -1.57
C LEU A 27 2.38 3.73 -2.99
N GLU A 28 3.57 3.34 -3.44
CA GLU A 28 3.78 2.62 -4.69
C GLU A 28 3.10 1.25 -4.65
N HIS A 29 3.21 0.54 -3.54
CA HIS A 29 2.58 -0.76 -3.37
C HIS A 29 1.05 -0.68 -3.44
N LEU A 30 0.46 0.25 -2.71
CA LEU A 30 -0.98 0.51 -2.73
C LEU A 30 -1.46 0.91 -4.13
N TYR A 31 -0.67 1.71 -4.85
CA TYR A 31 -0.98 2.05 -6.23
C TYR A 31 -0.99 0.82 -7.13
N LEU A 32 0.03 -0.05 -7.03
CA LEU A 32 0.07 -1.30 -7.81
C LEU A 32 -1.11 -2.22 -7.50
N ILE A 33 -1.51 -2.33 -6.22
CA ILE A 33 -2.73 -3.07 -5.83
C ILE A 33 -3.97 -2.45 -6.47
N SER A 34 -4.08 -1.13 -6.48
CA SER A 34 -5.25 -0.42 -7.03
C SER A 34 -5.47 -0.64 -8.53
N LEU A 35 -4.45 -1.11 -9.26
CA LEU A 35 -4.55 -1.44 -10.68
C LEU A 35 -5.10 -2.86 -10.93
N GLU A 36 -5.18 -3.68 -9.89
CA GLU A 36 -5.69 -5.04 -10.00
C GLU A 36 -7.21 -5.09 -9.88
N ARG A 37 -7.80 -6.19 -10.36
CA ARG A 37 -9.25 -6.32 -10.31
C ARG A 37 -9.75 -6.48 -8.87
N PRO A 38 -10.93 -5.92 -8.51
CA PRO A 38 -11.46 -5.97 -7.15
C PRO A 38 -11.52 -7.37 -6.54
N GLU A 39 -11.84 -8.39 -7.36
CA GLU A 39 -11.88 -9.80 -6.95
C GLU A 39 -10.53 -10.37 -6.49
N HIS A 40 -9.42 -9.76 -6.90
CA HIS A 40 -8.07 -10.23 -6.58
C HIS A 40 -7.42 -9.47 -5.44
N LEU A 41 -8.04 -8.39 -4.94
CA LEU A 41 -7.46 -7.55 -3.89
C LEU A 41 -7.13 -8.36 -2.62
N GLY A 42 -7.97 -9.33 -2.27
CA GLY A 42 -7.73 -10.22 -1.13
C GLY A 42 -6.42 -10.99 -1.24
N MET A 43 -6.06 -11.47 -2.44
CA MET A 43 -4.80 -12.18 -2.69
C MET A 43 -3.59 -11.27 -2.42
N PHE A 44 -3.62 -10.03 -2.90
CA PHE A 44 -2.52 -9.09 -2.72
C PHE A 44 -2.38 -8.58 -1.27
N MET A 45 -3.48 -8.56 -0.52
CA MET A 45 -3.48 -8.21 0.91
C MET A 45 -3.19 -9.41 1.83
N GLY A 46 -2.81 -10.57 1.29
CA GLY A 46 -2.36 -11.74 2.05
C GLY A 46 -3.49 -12.63 2.58
N LEU A 47 -4.69 -12.58 1.99
CA LEU A 47 -5.80 -13.43 2.40
C LEU A 47 -5.84 -14.76 1.62
N PRO A 48 -6.24 -15.86 2.28
CA PRO A 48 -6.40 -17.15 1.61
C PRO A 48 -7.52 -17.09 0.56
N ILE A 49 -7.27 -17.67 -0.62
CA ILE A 49 -8.18 -17.71 -1.78
C ILE A 49 -9.57 -18.31 -1.43
N ASN A 50 -9.65 -19.09 -0.35
CA ASN A 50 -10.86 -19.81 0.07
C ASN A 50 -11.71 -19.11 1.16
N SER A 51 -11.37 -17.90 1.62
CA SER A 51 -12.23 -17.15 2.56
C SER A 51 -13.36 -16.43 1.82
N MET A 52 -14.32 -17.24 1.38
CA MET A 52 -15.56 -16.84 0.75
C MET A 52 -16.43 -16.03 1.74
N LYS A 53 -16.29 -14.69 1.69
CA LYS A 53 -17.26 -13.60 2.00
C LYS A 53 -16.49 -12.26 2.14
N LEU A 54 -15.75 -11.90 1.10
CA LEU A 54 -14.98 -10.63 1.07
C LEU A 54 -15.86 -9.37 1.08
N GLN A 55 -17.16 -9.47 0.84
CA GLN A 55 -18.01 -8.28 0.68
C GLN A 55 -18.10 -7.44 1.96
N ASP A 56 -18.08 -8.04 3.16
CA ASP A 56 -18.35 -7.31 4.42
C ASP A 56 -17.08 -6.90 5.19
N ALA A 57 -15.89 -7.41 4.82
CA ALA A 57 -14.65 -7.16 5.57
C ALA A 57 -13.57 -6.45 4.75
N GLN A 58 -13.86 -6.19 3.47
CA GLN A 58 -12.90 -5.66 2.48
C GLN A 58 -12.19 -4.38 2.94
N ILE A 59 -12.94 -3.49 3.58
CA ILE A 59 -12.41 -2.22 4.11
C ILE A 59 -11.50 -2.44 5.33
N ASP A 60 -11.88 -3.33 6.25
CA ASP A 60 -11.10 -3.63 7.45
C ASP A 60 -9.79 -4.33 7.10
N ILE A 61 -9.82 -5.16 6.06
CA ILE A 61 -8.63 -5.79 5.49
C ILE A 61 -7.69 -4.72 4.94
N LEU A 62 -8.18 -3.82 4.09
CA LEU A 62 -7.37 -2.73 3.54
C LEU A 62 -6.77 -1.84 4.65
N ARG A 63 -7.58 -1.47 5.64
CA ARG A 63 -7.10 -0.70 6.80
C ARG A 63 -6.01 -1.47 7.55
N SER A 64 -6.25 -2.74 7.88
CA SER A 64 -5.30 -3.55 8.63
C SER A 64 -4.00 -3.75 7.87
N TYR A 65 -4.08 -3.92 6.55
CA TYR A 65 -2.94 -4.01 5.66
C TYR A 65 -2.11 -2.72 5.68
N ILE A 66 -2.74 -1.55 5.49
CA ILE A 66 -2.05 -0.25 5.53
C ILE A 66 -1.40 -0.04 6.90
N THR A 67 -2.15 -0.22 8.00
CA THR A 67 -1.62 -0.04 9.36
C THR A 67 -0.45 -0.98 9.63
N GLY A 68 -0.57 -2.26 9.27
CA GLY A 68 0.47 -3.26 9.49
C GLY A 68 1.76 -2.95 8.71
N LEU A 69 1.63 -2.54 7.45
CA LEU A 69 2.79 -2.21 6.62
C LEU A 69 3.44 -0.88 7.04
N THR A 70 2.65 0.12 7.45
CA THR A 70 3.19 1.36 8.05
C THR A 70 3.99 1.07 9.30
N GLU A 71 3.47 0.25 10.23
CA GLU A 71 4.20 -0.11 11.45
C GLU A 71 5.44 -0.95 11.16
N ALA A 72 5.36 -1.90 10.21
CA ALA A 72 6.52 -2.69 9.79
C ALA A 72 7.63 -1.79 9.22
N ASN A 73 7.28 -0.84 8.34
CA ASN A 73 8.22 0.12 7.77
C ASN A 73 8.82 1.03 8.85
N ARG A 74 8.00 1.51 9.80
CA ARG A 74 8.45 2.32 10.94
C ARG A 74 9.47 1.56 11.81
N LEU A 75 9.20 0.30 12.12
CA LEU A 75 10.11 -0.57 12.89
C LEU A 75 11.40 -0.87 12.12
N ALA A 76 11.30 -1.06 10.80
CA ALA A 76 12.44 -1.26 9.92
C ALA A 76 13.24 0.04 9.64
N LYS A 77 12.74 1.20 10.09
CA LYS A 77 13.29 2.53 9.80
C LYS A 77 13.35 2.84 8.29
N ILE A 78 12.43 2.25 7.54
CA ILE A 78 12.18 2.56 6.12
C ILE A 78 11.35 3.85 6.08
N ASN A 79 11.64 4.71 5.11
CA ASN A 79 10.97 6.00 4.98
C ASN A 79 9.46 5.83 4.73
N THR A 80 8.63 6.36 5.64
CA THR A 80 7.16 6.39 5.53
C THR A 80 6.61 7.73 5.05
N GLY A 81 7.47 8.71 4.73
CA GLY A 81 7.04 10.09 4.47
C GLY A 81 5.99 10.24 3.38
N GLU A 82 6.02 9.43 2.32
CA GLU A 82 5.02 9.51 1.25
C GLU A 82 3.61 9.09 1.68
N ILE A 83 3.49 8.09 2.57
CA ILE A 83 2.17 7.67 3.07
C ILE A 83 1.63 8.68 4.09
N ASP A 84 2.51 9.24 4.91
CA ASP A 84 2.14 10.26 5.88
C ASP A 84 1.66 11.53 5.15
N ASP A 85 2.36 11.96 4.10
CA ASP A 85 1.95 13.06 3.23
C ASP A 85 0.58 12.83 2.59
N PHE A 86 0.28 11.59 2.17
CA PHE A 86 -1.03 11.24 1.62
C PHE A 86 -2.13 11.40 2.67
N PHE A 87 -1.93 10.88 3.87
CA PHE A 87 -2.92 11.00 4.94
C PHE A 87 -3.08 12.42 5.46
N TYR A 88 -2.00 13.21 5.53
CA TYR A 88 -2.08 14.64 5.82
C TYR A 88 -2.85 15.40 4.74
N TRP A 89 -2.60 15.10 3.46
CA TRP A 89 -3.37 15.70 2.37
C TRP A 89 -4.86 15.32 2.43
N LEU A 90 -5.19 14.06 2.72
CA LEU A 90 -6.58 13.63 2.94
C LEU A 90 -7.26 14.38 4.08
N ARG A 91 -6.56 14.61 5.19
CA ARG A 91 -7.09 15.30 6.36
C ARG A 91 -7.21 16.81 6.13
N ASP A 92 -6.12 17.45 5.72
CA ASP A 92 -5.99 18.91 5.76
C ASP A 92 -6.50 19.59 4.50
N VAL A 93 -6.38 18.92 3.33
CA VAL A 93 -6.78 19.48 2.04
C VAL A 93 -8.13 18.95 1.61
N LYS A 94 -8.31 17.61 1.61
CA LYS A 94 -9.57 17.00 1.18
C LYS A 94 -10.65 17.01 2.26
N GLN A 95 -10.26 17.09 3.53
CA GLN A 95 -11.17 16.96 4.68
C GLN A 95 -11.95 15.63 4.65
N GLU A 96 -11.34 14.60 4.08
CA GLU A 96 -11.90 13.26 3.87
C GLU A 96 -11.38 12.26 4.91
N PHE A 97 -10.51 12.70 5.83
CA PHE A 97 -10.02 11.91 6.96
C PHE A 97 -10.36 12.62 8.29
N PRO A 98 -11.61 12.53 8.76
CA PRO A 98 -12.01 13.05 10.06
C PRO A 98 -11.46 12.20 11.21
N THR A 99 -11.59 12.69 12.46
CA THR A 99 -11.09 12.00 13.67
C THR A 99 -11.58 10.56 13.81
N GLN A 100 -12.77 10.22 13.32
CA GLN A 100 -13.29 8.85 13.36
C GLN A 100 -12.64 7.85 12.39
N GLY A 101 -11.70 8.30 11.54
CA GLY A 101 -11.12 7.50 10.47
C GLY A 101 -11.75 7.78 9.11
N TRP A 102 -10.95 7.63 8.05
CA TRP A 102 -11.42 7.71 6.66
C TRP A 102 -12.36 6.54 6.36
N GLU A 103 -12.12 5.37 6.96
CA GLU A 103 -12.84 4.14 6.67
C GLU A 103 -14.31 4.26 7.07
N LYS A 104 -14.56 4.80 8.26
CA LYS A 104 -15.92 4.98 8.77
C LYS A 104 -16.67 6.03 7.96
N LYS A 105 -16.01 7.16 7.68
CA LYS A 105 -16.60 8.20 6.83
C LYS A 105 -16.97 7.67 5.45
N TYR A 106 -16.06 6.97 4.77
CA TYR A 106 -16.34 6.47 3.43
C TYR A 106 -17.41 5.40 3.45
N PHE A 107 -17.43 4.55 4.48
CA PHE A 107 -18.49 3.55 4.66
C PHE A 107 -19.88 4.20 4.75
N ASP A 108 -20.02 5.26 5.52
CA ASP A 108 -21.26 6.05 5.62
C ASP A 108 -21.60 6.72 4.28
N ASP A 109 -20.63 7.39 3.65
CA ASP A 109 -20.80 8.05 2.33
C ASP A 109 -21.20 7.07 1.21
N CYS A 110 -20.77 5.81 1.31
CA CYS A 110 -21.01 4.75 0.33
C CYS A 110 -22.19 3.83 0.69
N ASN A 111 -23.04 4.21 1.64
CA ASN A 111 -24.20 3.42 2.09
C ASN A 111 -23.85 1.98 2.48
N GLY A 112 -22.69 1.79 3.12
CA GLY A 112 -22.18 0.50 3.56
C GLY A 112 -21.62 -0.40 2.46
N ASN A 113 -21.45 0.10 1.23
CA ASN A 113 -20.90 -0.69 0.13
C ASN A 113 -19.37 -0.67 0.14
N HIS A 114 -18.75 -1.76 0.63
CA HIS A 114 -17.30 -1.88 0.75
C HIS A 114 -16.52 -1.69 -0.56
N LEU A 115 -17.04 -2.15 -1.70
CA LEU A 115 -16.38 -1.97 -3.00
C LEU A 115 -16.32 -0.49 -3.37
N LEU A 116 -17.40 0.26 -3.13
CA LEU A 116 -17.42 1.71 -3.35
C LEU A 116 -16.47 2.44 -2.40
N VAL A 117 -16.37 2.00 -1.14
CA VAL A 117 -15.41 2.58 -0.18
C VAL A 117 -13.97 2.40 -0.65
N ILE A 118 -13.61 1.17 -1.03
CA ILE A 118 -12.28 0.86 -1.57
C ILE A 118 -12.01 1.68 -2.83
N GLY A 119 -12.99 1.76 -3.74
CA GLY A 119 -12.89 2.58 -4.95
C GLY A 119 -12.69 4.07 -4.64
N LYS A 120 -13.37 4.60 -3.62
CA LYS A 120 -13.19 5.99 -3.15
C LYS A 120 -11.78 6.21 -2.60
N PHE A 121 -11.26 5.28 -1.81
CA PHE A 121 -9.87 5.34 -1.32
C PHE A 121 -8.86 5.35 -2.47
N TRP A 122 -9.00 4.43 -3.45
CA TRP A 122 -8.11 4.37 -4.62
C TRP A 122 -8.20 5.62 -5.49
N SER A 123 -9.39 6.20 -5.64
CA SER A 123 -9.58 7.44 -6.40
C SER A 123 -8.79 8.59 -5.78
N PHE A 124 -8.80 8.73 -4.45
CA PHE A 124 -7.99 9.74 -3.77
C PHE A 124 -6.50 9.46 -3.83
N LEU A 125 -6.09 8.19 -3.74
CA LEU A 125 -4.70 7.80 -3.93
C LEU A 125 -4.21 8.22 -5.33
N HIS A 126 -5.01 7.95 -6.37
CA HIS A 126 -4.69 8.35 -7.74
C HIS A 126 -4.64 9.88 -7.90
N GLU A 127 -5.61 10.60 -7.34
CA GLU A 127 -5.63 12.07 -7.34
C GLU A 127 -4.36 12.64 -6.69
N PHE A 128 -3.95 12.11 -5.54
CA PHE A 128 -2.75 12.54 -4.83
C PHE A 128 -1.48 12.28 -5.65
N LEU A 129 -1.35 11.11 -6.26
CA LEU A 129 -0.20 10.75 -7.09
C LEU A 129 -0.11 11.61 -8.36
N LEU A 130 -1.25 11.97 -8.95
CA LEU A 130 -1.32 12.90 -10.08
C LEU A 130 -0.89 14.32 -9.69
N LEU A 131 -1.15 14.73 -8.44
CA LEU A 131 -0.71 16.02 -7.90
C LEU A 131 0.79 16.03 -7.60
N LYS A 132 1.28 15.03 -6.85
CA LYS A 132 2.69 14.96 -6.40
C LYS A 132 3.65 14.58 -7.52
N LYS A 133 3.21 13.75 -8.47
CA LYS A 133 3.99 13.22 -9.59
C LYS A 133 5.37 12.70 -9.17
N PRO A 134 5.45 11.78 -8.18
CA PRO A 134 6.74 11.24 -7.80
C PRO A 134 7.37 10.51 -8.99
N ASP A 135 8.71 10.49 -9.03
CA ASP A 135 9.47 9.93 -10.16
C ASP A 135 9.06 8.50 -10.51
N TRP A 136 8.81 7.67 -9.50
CA TRP A 136 8.37 6.28 -9.67
C TRP A 136 7.01 6.22 -10.37
N PHE A 137 6.05 7.06 -9.98
CA PHE A 137 4.71 7.09 -10.56
C PHE A 137 4.74 7.53 -12.03
N VAL A 138 5.54 8.56 -12.32
CA VAL A 138 5.74 9.03 -13.69
C VAL A 138 6.42 7.94 -14.53
N LYS A 139 7.48 7.31 -14.03
CA LYS A 139 8.18 6.23 -14.75
C LYS A 139 7.26 5.04 -15.01
N LEU A 140 6.49 4.63 -14.00
CA LEU A 140 5.55 3.51 -14.04
C LEU A 140 4.46 3.75 -15.10
N ASN A 141 3.91 4.96 -15.18
CA ASN A 141 2.84 5.32 -16.11
C ASN A 141 3.31 5.76 -17.51
N ARG A 142 4.60 5.66 -17.84
CA ARG A 142 5.10 5.97 -19.20
C ARG A 142 4.63 4.96 -20.26
N LYS A 143 4.22 3.77 -19.87
CA LYS A 143 3.75 2.70 -20.77
C LYS A 143 2.55 1.98 -20.11
N PRO A 144 1.62 1.41 -20.91
CA PRO A 144 0.57 0.56 -20.37
C PRO A 144 1.17 -0.60 -19.57
N ILE A 145 0.66 -0.81 -18.36
CA ILE A 145 1.07 -1.92 -17.50
C ILE A 145 0.04 -3.04 -17.67
N PRO A 146 0.43 -4.22 -18.16
CA PRO A 146 -0.46 -5.37 -18.15
C PRO A 146 -0.72 -5.81 -16.70
N SER A 147 -1.93 -6.28 -16.40
CA SER A 147 -2.22 -6.88 -15.08
C SER A 147 -1.17 -7.96 -14.77
N LYS A 148 -0.74 -8.03 -13.50
CA LYS A 148 0.28 -9.01 -13.07
C LYS A 148 -0.25 -10.44 -13.08
N LEU A 149 -1.56 -10.59 -13.20
CA LEU A 149 -2.20 -11.88 -13.40
C LEU A 149 -2.20 -12.18 -14.90
N ARG A 150 -1.36 -13.13 -15.32
CA ARG A 150 -1.60 -13.84 -16.58
C ARG A 150 -2.99 -14.45 -16.45
N ASN A 151 -3.93 -14.02 -17.30
CA ASN A 151 -5.08 -14.87 -17.61
C ASN A 151 -4.47 -16.22 -17.99
N GLY A 152 -4.68 -17.25 -17.18
CA GLY A 152 -4.28 -18.60 -17.52
C GLY A 152 -4.96 -18.95 -18.85
N ALA A 153 -4.20 -18.90 -19.93
CA ALA A 153 -4.58 -19.52 -21.19
C ALA A 153 -3.81 -20.84 -21.24
N GLY A 154 -4.55 -21.92 -21.02
CA GLY A 154 -4.08 -23.30 -21.03
C GLY A 154 -4.71 -24.11 -19.92
#